data_AF-A0A0Q6KRJ0-F1
#
_entry.id   AF-A0A0Q6KRJ0-F1
#
_cell.length_a   1.000
_cell.length_b   1.000
_cell.length_c   1.000
_cell.angle_alpha   90.00
_cell.angle_beta   90.00
_cell.angle_gamma   90.00
#
_symmetry.space_group_name_H-M   'P 1'
#
loop_
_entity.id
_entity.type
_entity.pdbx_description
1 polymer ?
#
loop_
_entity_poly.entity_id
_entity_poly.type
_entity_poly.pdbx_seq_one_letter_code
_entity_poly.pdbx_strand_id
1 'polypeptide(L)'
;MLKKILTGLALTMGGALLLAPTASAAPDDNPFGPKDSTASFVSAFDPAAYGSDKSLIVSPFGTGQQIDCSSFHGQSWCTQNGRVLTQVRIPAGSSEWDYRMLYIYNPF
;
A
#
# COMPACT_ATOMS: atom_id res chain seq x y z
N MET A 1 -29.91 8.76 -47.93
CA MET A 1 -29.31 10.11 -47.81
C MET A 1 -29.02 10.37 -46.35
N LEU A 2 -27.73 10.32 -45.99
CA LEU A 2 -27.21 10.45 -44.64
C LEU A 2 -26.86 11.92 -44.40
N LYS A 3 -27.65 12.64 -43.60
CA LYS A 3 -27.27 13.87 -42.87
C LYS A 3 -28.49 14.48 -42.19
N LYS A 4 -28.26 14.97 -40.96
CA LYS A 4 -29.21 15.60 -40.02
C LYS A 4 -29.96 14.50 -39.25
N ILE A 5 -29.66 14.26 -37.98
CA ILE A 5 -30.04 15.14 -36.87
C ILE A 5 -28.99 15.03 -35.75
N LEU A 6 -28.28 16.13 -35.52
CA LEU A 6 -27.48 16.36 -34.32
C LEU A 6 -28.34 17.24 -33.41
N THR A 7 -29.15 16.66 -32.52
CA THR A 7 -29.87 17.44 -31.51
C THR A 7 -30.23 16.56 -30.31
N GLY A 8 -29.63 16.89 -29.16
CA GLY A 8 -30.25 16.70 -27.85
C GLY A 8 -30.18 15.31 -27.24
N LEU A 9 -29.08 14.99 -26.56
CA LEU A 9 -29.20 14.26 -25.30
C LEU A 9 -28.89 15.23 -24.16
N ALA A 10 -29.96 15.71 -23.55
CA ALA A 10 -29.95 16.47 -22.33
C ALA A 10 -29.35 15.63 -21.20
N LEU A 11 -28.56 16.30 -20.35
CA LEU A 11 -28.05 15.79 -19.08
C LEU A 11 -29.15 15.08 -18.29
N THR A 12 -29.01 13.77 -18.09
CA THR A 12 -29.64 13.04 -16.98
C THR A 12 -28.57 12.27 -16.21
N MET A 13 -27.66 13.00 -15.57
CA MET A 13 -26.84 12.48 -14.47
C MET A 13 -27.52 12.91 -13.16
N GLY A 14 -28.60 12.22 -12.81
CA GLY A 14 -29.39 12.53 -11.63
C GLY A 14 -29.62 11.29 -10.78
N GLY A 15 -28.82 11.13 -9.72
CA GLY A 15 -29.24 10.46 -8.50
C GLY A 15 -29.12 8.93 -8.46
N ALA A 16 -27.90 8.38 -8.50
CA ALA A 16 -27.65 7.01 -8.02
C ALA A 16 -26.40 6.88 -7.12
N LEU A 17 -25.86 7.99 -6.60
CA LEU A 17 -24.65 7.98 -5.77
C LEU A 17 -24.90 8.02 -4.25
N LEU A 18 -26.16 8.02 -3.80
CA LEU A 18 -26.47 8.27 -2.37
C LEU A 18 -26.52 7.03 -1.47
N LEU A 19 -26.17 5.85 -1.98
CA LEU A 19 -26.16 4.61 -1.17
C LEU A 19 -24.84 3.85 -1.22
N ALA A 20 -23.73 4.51 -1.61
CA ALA A 20 -22.43 3.92 -1.30
C ALA A 20 -22.30 3.90 0.23
N PRO A 21 -22.13 2.73 0.87
CA PRO A 21 -21.81 2.69 2.28
C PRO A 21 -20.52 3.50 2.44
N THR A 22 -20.60 4.63 3.13
CA THR A 22 -19.41 5.32 3.60
C THR A 22 -18.77 4.37 4.61
N ALA A 23 -17.80 3.57 4.15
CA ALA A 23 -16.90 2.85 5.04
C ALA A 23 -16.11 3.90 5.81
N SER A 24 -16.71 4.46 6.86
CA SER A 24 -16.04 5.30 7.81
C SER A 24 -15.21 4.36 8.67
N ALA A 25 -13.90 4.34 8.44
CA ALA A 25 -12.99 3.80 9.44
C ALA A 25 -13.24 4.58 10.74
N ALA A 26 -13.62 3.87 11.81
CA ALA A 26 -13.61 4.46 13.14
C ALA A 26 -12.18 4.95 13.43
N PRO A 27 -12.00 6.04 14.21
CA PRO A 27 -10.67 6.43 14.66
C PRO A 27 -9.97 5.22 15.28
N ASP A 28 -8.77 4.92 14.81
CA ASP A 28 -8.00 3.79 15.32
C ASP A 28 -7.47 4.16 16.70
N ASP A 29 -8.25 3.85 17.74
CA ASP A 29 -7.95 4.18 19.15
C ASP A 29 -6.70 3.46 19.67
N ASN A 30 -6.18 2.48 18.93
CA ASN A 30 -4.94 1.80 19.26
C ASN A 30 -3.75 2.42 18.51
N PRO A 31 -2.95 3.31 19.16
CA PRO A 31 -1.80 3.92 18.50
C PRO A 31 -0.73 2.90 18.08
N PHE A 32 -0.79 1.67 18.60
CA PHE A 32 0.10 0.53 18.31
C PHE A 32 -0.52 -0.47 17.32
N GLY A 33 -1.75 -0.23 16.86
CA GLY A 33 -2.46 -1.09 15.91
C GLY A 33 -1.80 -1.12 14.53
N PRO A 34 -2.19 -2.06 13.65
CA PRO A 34 -1.74 -2.10 12.27
C PRO A 34 -2.16 -0.84 11.52
N LYS A 35 -1.19 -0.12 10.94
CA LYS A 35 -1.42 1.07 10.12
C LYS A 35 -1.00 0.79 8.69
N ASP A 36 -1.84 1.22 7.74
CA ASP A 36 -1.48 1.20 6.33
C ASP A 36 -0.17 1.98 6.14
N SER A 37 0.87 1.24 5.76
CA SER A 37 2.22 1.74 5.56
C SER A 37 2.66 1.53 4.12
N THR A 38 1.74 1.18 3.21
CA THR A 38 2.04 0.81 1.81
C THR A 38 2.89 1.86 1.08
N ALA A 39 2.66 3.14 1.36
CA ALA A 39 3.41 4.25 0.77
C ALA A 39 4.91 4.26 1.15
N SER A 40 5.30 3.60 2.25
CA SER A 40 6.68 3.46 2.73
C SER A 40 7.44 2.32 2.04
N PHE A 41 6.78 1.57 1.14
CA PHE A 41 7.37 0.45 0.43
C PHE A 41 7.56 0.75 -1.06
N VAL A 42 8.52 0.04 -1.64
CA VAL A 42 8.71 -0.07 -3.09
C VAL A 42 9.07 -1.52 -3.43
N SER A 43 8.58 -2.01 -4.57
CA SER A 43 8.90 -3.37 -5.01
C SER A 43 10.40 -3.49 -5.27
N ALA A 44 11.04 -4.55 -4.79
CA ALA A 44 12.45 -4.82 -5.07
C ALA A 44 12.72 -5.10 -6.56
N PHE A 45 11.68 -5.35 -7.35
CA PHE A 45 11.77 -5.57 -8.79
C PHE A 45 11.58 -4.29 -9.62
N ASP A 46 11.24 -3.16 -8.99
CA ASP A 46 11.16 -1.87 -9.65
C ASP A 46 12.59 -1.27 -9.76
N PRO A 47 13.10 -0.98 -10.98
CA PRO A 47 14.41 -0.36 -11.13
C PRO A 47 14.57 0.97 -10.38
N ALA A 48 13.49 1.73 -10.20
CA ALA A 48 13.50 3.00 -9.47
C ALA A 48 13.64 2.81 -7.95
N ALA A 49 13.47 1.59 -7.43
CA ALA A 49 13.56 1.29 -6.00
C ALA A 49 14.90 1.68 -5.39
N TYR A 50 15.99 1.61 -6.16
CA TYR A 50 17.35 1.80 -5.66
C TYR A 50 17.80 3.26 -5.59
N GLY A 51 16.98 4.20 -6.06
CA GLY A 51 17.14 5.64 -5.83
C GLY A 51 16.28 6.19 -4.69
N SER A 52 15.63 5.33 -3.90
CA SER A 52 14.68 5.70 -2.86
C SER A 52 15.06 5.10 -1.50
N ASP A 53 14.77 5.82 -0.42
CA ASP A 53 14.98 5.38 0.96
C ASP A 53 13.82 4.50 1.51
N LYS A 54 12.81 4.22 0.69
CA LYS A 54 11.67 3.37 1.05
C LYS A 54 12.12 1.94 1.38
N SER A 55 11.38 1.24 2.23
CA SER A 55 11.62 -0.20 2.45
C SER A 55 11.36 -1.00 1.18
N LEU A 56 12.14 -2.07 0.98
CA LEU A 56 11.95 -2.99 -0.15
C LEU A 56 10.91 -4.04 0.21
N ILE A 57 10.10 -4.44 -0.77
CA ILE A 57 9.24 -5.62 -0.65
C ILE A 57 9.49 -6.62 -1.78
N VAL A 58 9.61 -7.90 -1.42
CA VAL A 58 9.54 -9.04 -2.33
C VAL A 58 8.24 -9.78 -2.02
N SER A 59 7.24 -9.57 -2.87
CA SER A 59 5.90 -10.14 -2.72
C SER A 59 5.26 -10.34 -4.09
N PRO A 60 4.46 -11.40 -4.30
CA PRO A 60 3.67 -11.55 -5.53
C PRO A 60 2.66 -10.41 -5.72
N PHE A 61 2.34 -9.66 -4.67
CA PHE A 61 1.40 -8.54 -4.72
C PHE A 61 2.09 -7.19 -4.87
N GLY A 62 3.41 -7.12 -4.70
CA GLY A 62 4.18 -5.87 -4.68
C GLY A 62 3.58 -4.86 -3.71
N THR A 63 3.45 -3.61 -4.16
CA THR A 63 2.75 -2.52 -3.45
C THR A 63 1.31 -2.32 -3.95
N GLY A 64 0.79 -3.23 -4.77
CA GLY A 64 -0.60 -3.20 -5.26
C GLY A 64 -1.63 -3.73 -4.25
N GLN A 65 -1.16 -4.30 -3.13
CA GLN A 65 -1.96 -4.72 -1.99
C GLN A 65 -1.48 -4.01 -0.73
N GLN A 66 -2.43 -3.69 0.16
CA GLN A 66 -2.16 -2.97 1.41
C GLN A 66 -1.15 -3.73 2.29
N ILE A 67 -0.19 -2.98 2.81
CA ILE A 67 0.82 -3.45 3.76
C ILE A 67 0.57 -2.73 5.07
N ASP A 68 0.18 -3.48 6.10
CA ASP A 68 -0.09 -2.94 7.42
C ASP A 68 1.09 -3.20 8.34
N CYS A 69 1.59 -2.16 9.01
CA CYS A 69 2.69 -2.29 9.96
C CYS A 69 2.27 -1.88 11.36
N SER A 70 2.82 -2.58 12.35
CA SER A 70 2.65 -2.30 13.78
C SER A 70 4.01 -2.23 14.45
N SER A 71 4.05 -1.53 15.59
CA SER A 71 5.24 -1.52 16.44
C SER A 71 4.85 -1.51 17.91
N PHE A 72 5.58 -2.28 18.70
CA PHE A 72 5.42 -2.36 20.15
C PHE A 72 6.77 -2.68 20.81
N HIS A 73 7.14 -1.94 21.87
CA HIS A 73 8.41 -2.09 22.59
C HIS A 73 9.67 -2.21 21.70
N GLY A 74 9.76 -1.40 20.64
CA GLY A 74 10.91 -1.39 19.73
C GLY A 74 10.97 -2.58 18.75
N GLN A 75 9.97 -3.46 18.79
CA GLN A 75 9.74 -4.47 17.77
C GLN A 75 8.76 -3.90 16.74
N SER A 76 8.98 -4.21 15.47
CA SER A 76 8.06 -3.90 14.39
C SER A 76 7.75 -5.14 13.58
N TRP A 77 6.54 -5.25 13.08
CA TRP A 77 6.17 -6.26 12.11
C TRP A 77 5.21 -5.65 11.10
N CYS A 78 5.22 -6.22 9.90
CA CYS A 78 4.28 -5.84 8.86
C CYS A 78 3.56 -7.08 8.37
N THR A 79 2.34 -6.91 7.94
CA THR A 79 1.53 -7.93 7.29
C THR A 79 1.14 -7.48 5.89
N GLN A 80 0.96 -8.44 5.00
CA GLN A 80 0.32 -8.21 3.71
C GLN A 80 -0.58 -9.40 3.42
N ASN A 81 -1.81 -9.14 3.00
CA ASN A 81 -2.80 -10.19 2.72
C ASN A 81 -2.94 -11.21 3.88
N GLY A 82 -2.96 -10.69 5.13
CA GLY A 82 -3.10 -11.50 6.34
C GLY A 82 -1.86 -12.31 6.76
N ARG A 83 -0.72 -12.17 6.08
CA ARG A 83 0.54 -12.88 6.40
C ARG A 83 1.59 -11.93 6.94
N VAL A 84 2.30 -12.34 7.99
CA VAL A 84 3.46 -11.59 8.51
C VAL A 84 4.60 -11.67 7.51
N LEU A 85 5.20 -10.52 7.22
CA LEU A 85 6.36 -10.41 6.32
C LEU A 85 7.65 -10.71 7.09
N THR A 86 8.51 -11.53 6.50
CA THR A 86 9.86 -11.76 7.02
C THR A 86 10.71 -10.51 6.81
N GLN A 87 11.40 -10.07 7.85
CA GLN A 87 12.21 -8.85 7.84
C GLN A 87 13.70 -9.17 7.77
N VAL A 88 14.40 -8.54 6.83
CA VAL A 88 15.85 -8.64 6.65
C VAL A 88 16.45 -7.25 6.61
N ARG A 89 17.51 -7.02 7.38
CA ARG A 89 18.31 -5.80 7.29
C ARG A 89 19.37 -5.97 6.21
N ILE A 90 19.33 -5.12 5.19
CA ILE A 90 20.36 -5.05 4.16
C ILE A 90 21.29 -3.89 4.52
N PRO A 91 22.59 -4.13 4.75
CA PRO A 91 23.56 -3.06 4.93
C PRO A 91 23.54 -2.12 3.71
N ALA A 92 23.38 -0.83 3.96
CA ALA A 92 23.29 0.23 2.95
C ALA A 92 24.40 1.28 3.09
N GLY A 93 25.25 1.16 4.11
CA GLY A 93 26.37 2.06 4.37
C GLY A 93 27.44 1.43 5.25
N SER A 94 28.24 2.27 5.91
CA SER A 94 29.42 1.85 6.69
C SER A 94 29.17 1.71 8.19
N SER A 95 27.99 2.10 8.69
CA SER A 95 27.62 1.95 10.10
C SER A 95 26.58 0.86 10.33
N GLU A 96 26.46 0.38 11.57
CA GLU A 96 25.44 -0.58 11.99
C GLU A 96 24.01 -0.06 11.79
N TRP A 97 23.83 1.26 11.78
CA TRP A 97 22.54 1.92 11.61
C TRP A 97 22.21 2.24 10.15
N ASP A 98 23.19 2.09 9.25
CA ASP A 98 22.99 2.28 7.82
C ASP A 98 22.46 0.99 7.20
N TYR A 99 21.18 0.71 7.42
CA TYR A 99 20.50 -0.41 6.78
C TYR A 99 19.21 0.01 6.10
N ARG A 100 18.87 -0.73 5.07
CA ARG A 100 17.57 -0.69 4.42
C ARG A 100 16.81 -1.97 4.76
N MET A 101 15.56 -1.84 5.14
CA MET A 101 14.72 -2.99 5.44
C MET A 101 14.21 -3.63 4.15
N LEU A 102 14.32 -4.95 4.06
CA LEU A 102 13.68 -5.81 3.08
C LEU A 102 12.61 -6.65 3.76
N TYR A 103 11.41 -6.60 3.21
CA TYR A 103 10.26 -7.39 3.65
C TYR A 103 9.94 -8.45 2.61
N ILE A 104 9.80 -9.69 3.04
CA ILE A 104 9.60 -10.84 2.16
C ILE A 104 8.26 -11.49 2.52
N TYR A 105 7.38 -11.61 1.53
CA TYR A 105 6.14 -12.35 1.69
C TYR A 105 6.45 -13.85 1.76
N ASN A 106 6.11 -14.48 2.89
CA ASN A 106 6.15 -15.92 3.06
C ASN A 106 4.72 -16.50 3.04
N PRO A 107 4.35 -17.34 2.07
CA PRO A 107 3.02 -17.94 2.00
C PRO A 107 2.79 -19.09 3.01
N PHE A 108 3.83 -19.60 3.66
CA PHE A 108 3.80 -20.78 4.52
C PHE A 108 3.82 -20.40 6.01
#